data_AF-A0A448VHY9-F1
#
_entry.id   AF-A0A448VHY9-F1
#
_cell.length_a   1.000
_cell.length_b   1.000
_cell.length_c   1.000
_cell.angle_alpha   90.00
_cell.angle_beta   90.00
_cell.angle_gamma   90.00
#
_symmetry.space_group_name_H-M   'P 1'
#
loop_
_entity.id
_entity.type
_entity.pdbx_description
1 polymer ?
#
loop_
_entity_poly.entity_id
_entity_poly.type
_entity_poly.pdbx_seq_one_letter_code
_entity_poly.pdbx_strand_id
1 'polypeptide(L)'
;MLMMDLNFWLAGLYIVVFLAAAFRAGEFQWLWASVLLWLGVGIIGAKLLPGIWGITRLSPLYLPHLYVTLGSLFFFLNRWKKTEQPGGWHFEGGSVFLSLFAVSNVLLSLVFLLFGVMVWYQFPNGITAYIAAAMLNIYVLKPGYWFIAQAVLMSVFYLHRSVIMKQSPHYFSSKQLNAGLMLAALFQTASIVLNLLEVRY
;
A
#
# COMPACT_ATOMS: atom_id res chain seq x y z
N MET A 1 -27.76 -13.51 -5.57
CA MET A 1 -26.74 -14.14 -4.72
C MET A 1 -25.40 -13.57 -5.14
N LEU A 2 -24.80 -12.70 -4.31
CA LEU A 2 -23.57 -11.98 -4.66
C LEU A 2 -22.45 -13.00 -4.83
N MET A 3 -21.98 -13.23 -6.06
CA MET A 3 -20.70 -13.86 -6.29
C MET A 3 -19.66 -12.86 -5.78
N MET A 4 -19.29 -12.98 -4.50
CA MET A 4 -18.31 -12.08 -3.89
C MET A 4 -16.99 -12.24 -4.64
N ASP A 5 -16.57 -11.16 -5.29
CA ASP A 5 -15.33 -11.07 -6.05
C ASP A 5 -14.11 -11.37 -5.15
N LEU A 6 -13.09 -12.02 -5.70
CA LEU A 6 -11.84 -12.34 -5.01
C LEU A 6 -11.20 -11.11 -4.32
N ASN A 7 -11.30 -9.95 -4.96
CA ASN A 7 -10.78 -8.69 -4.40
C ASN A 7 -11.45 -8.31 -3.07
N PHE A 8 -12.74 -8.60 -2.91
CA PHE A 8 -13.47 -8.34 -1.67
C PHE A 8 -12.88 -9.16 -0.51
N TRP A 9 -12.68 -10.46 -0.75
CA TRP A 9 -12.10 -11.37 0.23
C TRP A 9 -10.66 -10.99 0.58
N LEU A 10 -9.86 -10.62 -0.43
CA LEU A 10 -8.49 -10.17 -0.19
C LEU A 10 -8.44 -8.86 0.61
N ALA A 11 -9.35 -7.92 0.35
CA ALA A 11 -9.46 -6.69 1.13
C ALA A 11 -9.88 -6.96 2.58
N GLY A 12 -10.86 -7.85 2.79
CA GLY A 12 -11.25 -8.29 4.12
C GLY A 12 -10.10 -8.96 4.88
N LEU A 13 -9.39 -9.88 4.24
CA LEU A 13 -8.21 -10.53 4.80
C LEU A 13 -7.13 -9.51 5.15
N TYR A 14 -6.85 -8.56 4.27
CA TYR A 14 -5.88 -7.50 4.48
C TYR A 14 -6.20 -6.65 5.72
N ILE A 15 -7.46 -6.24 5.86
CA ILE A 15 -7.95 -5.49 7.02
C ILE A 15 -7.78 -6.32 8.30
N VAL A 16 -8.22 -7.59 8.30
CA VAL A 16 -8.12 -8.46 9.47
C VAL A 16 -6.66 -8.68 9.89
N VAL A 17 -5.78 -8.95 8.93
CA VAL A 17 -4.34 -9.13 9.18
C VAL A 17 -3.73 -7.86 9.79
N PHE A 18 -4.05 -6.69 9.24
CA PHE A 18 -3.61 -5.41 9.78
C PHE A 18 -4.13 -5.18 11.20
N LEU A 19 -5.43 -5.33 11.44
CA LEU A 19 -6.05 -5.13 12.75
C LEU A 19 -5.45 -6.07 13.79
N ALA A 20 -5.31 -7.35 13.47
CA ALA A 20 -4.73 -8.34 14.37
C ALA A 20 -3.27 -8.02 14.70
N ALA A 21 -2.47 -7.61 13.70
CA ALA A 21 -1.07 -7.24 13.91
C ALA A 21 -0.94 -5.94 14.74
N ALA A 22 -1.71 -4.91 14.41
CA ALA A 22 -1.71 -3.63 15.10
C ALA A 22 -2.15 -3.77 16.56
N PHE A 23 -3.22 -4.53 16.81
CA PHE A 23 -3.72 -4.79 18.16
C PHE A 23 -2.70 -5.56 19.00
N ARG A 24 -2.11 -6.65 18.46
CA ARG A 24 -1.08 -7.44 19.16
C ARG A 24 0.18 -6.63 19.49
N ALA A 25 0.54 -5.69 18.63
CA ALA A 25 1.71 -4.84 18.81
C ALA A 25 1.43 -3.56 19.63
N GLY A 26 0.17 -3.31 20.03
CA GLY A 26 -0.22 -2.10 20.76
C GLY A 26 -0.15 -0.80 19.94
N GLU A 27 -0.16 -0.89 18.60
CA GLU A 27 -0.04 0.25 17.69
C GLU A 27 -1.39 0.97 17.50
N PHE A 28 -2.03 1.35 18.61
CA PHE A 28 -3.38 1.94 18.60
C PHE A 28 -3.44 3.28 17.88
N GLN A 29 -2.37 4.06 17.90
CA GLN A 29 -2.31 5.33 17.17
C GLN A 29 -2.43 5.11 15.65
N TRP A 30 -1.71 4.12 15.11
CA TRP A 30 -1.82 3.76 13.70
C TRP A 30 -3.21 3.22 13.37
N LEU A 31 -3.73 2.31 14.20
CA LEU A 31 -5.06 1.74 14.01
C LEU A 31 -6.15 2.82 13.96
N TRP A 32 -6.21 3.71 14.95
CA TRP A 32 -7.21 4.77 15.01
C TRP A 32 -7.04 5.79 13.89
N ALA A 33 -5.80 6.15 13.52
CA ALA A 33 -5.55 7.01 12.38
C ALA A 33 -6.13 6.42 11.08
N SER A 34 -5.94 5.12 10.85
CA SER A 34 -6.52 4.43 9.68
C SER A 34 -8.04 4.37 9.71
N VAL A 35 -8.66 4.16 10.88
CA VAL A 35 -10.12 4.18 11.02
C VAL A 35 -10.68 5.58 10.76
N LEU A 36 -10.07 6.62 11.31
CA LEU A 36 -10.50 8.00 11.09
C LEU A 36 -10.35 8.42 9.63
N LEU A 37 -9.27 8.00 8.97
CA LEU A 37 -9.08 8.22 7.53
C LEU A 37 -10.13 7.50 6.68
N TRP A 38 -10.48 6.26 7.02
CA TRP A 38 -11.56 5.53 6.35
C TRP A 38 -12.90 6.27 6.48
N LEU A 39 -13.24 6.72 7.69
CA LEU A 39 -14.47 7.51 7.93
C LEU A 39 -14.44 8.83 7.17
N GLY A 40 -13.33 9.57 7.23
CA GLY A 40 -13.16 10.85 6.54
C GLY A 40 -13.33 10.71 5.02
N VAL A 41 -12.64 9.73 4.42
CA VAL A 41 -12.76 9.43 2.98
C VAL A 41 -14.17 8.94 2.64
N GLY A 42 -14.82 8.17 3.51
CA GLY A 42 -16.21 7.77 3.33
C GLY A 42 -17.19 8.93 3.35
N ILE A 43 -17.02 9.90 4.25
CA ILE A 43 -17.86 11.11 4.34
C ILE A 43 -17.64 12.02 3.14
N ILE A 44 -16.38 12.26 2.75
CA ILE A 44 -16.04 13.05 1.57
C ILE A 44 -16.58 12.36 0.31
N GLY A 45 -16.39 11.05 0.20
CA GLY A 45 -16.90 10.24 -0.90
C GLY A 45 -18.42 10.32 -1.05
N ALA A 46 -19.16 10.33 0.07
CA ALA A 46 -20.62 10.51 0.05
C ALA A 46 -21.07 11.86 -0.51
N LYS A 47 -20.26 12.92 -0.36
CA LYS A 47 -20.53 14.24 -0.93
C LYS A 47 -20.16 14.31 -2.41
N LEU A 48 -19.05 13.69 -2.81
CA LEU A 48 -18.54 13.72 -4.18
C LEU A 48 -19.30 12.78 -5.12
N LEU A 49 -19.67 11.59 -4.64
CA LEU A 49 -20.30 10.53 -5.42
C LEU A 49 -21.51 9.97 -4.66
N PRO A 50 -22.58 10.79 -4.50
CA PRO A 50 -23.74 10.42 -3.71
C PRO A 50 -24.40 9.16 -4.26
N GLY A 51 -24.75 8.24 -3.35
CA GLY A 51 -25.35 6.95 -3.69
C GLY A 51 -24.36 5.86 -4.11
N ILE A 52 -23.15 6.22 -4.56
CA ILE A 52 -22.12 5.27 -5.05
C ILE A 52 -21.02 5.03 -4.00
N TRP A 53 -20.51 6.11 -3.38
CA TRP A 53 -19.47 6.06 -2.37
C TRP A 53 -20.04 6.59 -1.05
N GLY A 54 -19.79 5.92 0.07
CA GLY A 54 -20.16 6.43 1.39
C GLY A 54 -19.78 5.46 2.50
N ILE A 55 -19.86 5.90 3.76
CA ILE A 55 -19.51 5.08 4.94
C ILE A 55 -20.36 3.80 5.06
N THR A 56 -21.56 3.78 4.48
CA THR A 56 -22.49 2.63 4.46
C THR A 56 -22.37 1.78 3.20
N ARG A 57 -21.42 2.09 2.30
CA ARG A 57 -21.16 1.36 1.05
C ARG A 57 -19.92 0.48 1.21
N LEU A 58 -19.81 -0.53 0.34
CA LEU A 58 -18.65 -1.43 0.32
C LEU A 58 -17.42 -0.79 -0.36
N SER A 59 -17.61 0.21 -1.22
CA SER A 59 -16.54 0.84 -2.02
C SER A 59 -15.33 1.32 -1.20
N PRO A 60 -15.50 2.02 -0.04
CA PRO A 60 -14.38 2.37 0.83
C PRO A 60 -13.57 1.16 1.35
N LEU A 61 -14.19 -0.02 1.49
CA LEU A 61 -13.52 -1.21 2.02
C LEU A 61 -12.49 -1.80 1.04
N TYR A 62 -12.49 -1.37 -0.23
CA TYR A 62 -11.49 -1.78 -1.22
C TYR A 62 -10.20 -0.95 -1.15
N LEU A 63 -10.18 0.12 -0.35
CA LEU A 63 -9.03 1.03 -0.22
C LEU A 63 -8.30 0.94 1.14
N PRO A 64 -8.20 -0.22 1.82
CA PRO A 64 -7.56 -0.25 3.12
C PRO A 64 -6.08 0.10 3.05
N HIS A 65 -5.40 -0.19 1.94
CA HIS A 65 -4.00 0.18 1.72
C HIS A 65 -3.79 1.71 1.72
N LEU A 66 -4.77 2.52 1.29
CA LEU A 66 -4.70 3.99 1.38
C LEU A 66 -4.70 4.44 2.84
N TYR A 67 -5.70 4.02 3.61
CA TYR A 67 -5.87 4.45 5.00
C TYR A 67 -4.75 3.92 5.91
N VAL A 68 -4.30 2.70 5.64
CA VAL A 68 -3.23 2.06 6.40
C VAL A 68 -1.88 2.68 6.05
N THR A 69 -1.62 3.02 4.78
CA THR A 69 -0.38 3.75 4.42
C THR A 69 -0.33 5.11 5.08
N LEU A 70 -1.39 5.92 4.94
CA LEU A 70 -1.40 7.27 5.52
C LEU A 70 -1.35 7.22 7.05
N GLY A 71 -2.06 6.28 7.68
CA GLY A 71 -1.99 6.07 9.13
C GLY A 71 -0.60 5.62 9.61
N SER A 72 0.21 4.98 8.75
CA SER A 72 1.53 4.48 9.13
C SER A 72 2.51 5.59 9.46
N LEU A 73 2.21 6.85 9.08
CA LEU A 73 3.01 8.02 9.47
C LEU A 73 3.22 8.09 10.99
N PHE A 74 2.20 7.78 11.79
CA PHE A 74 2.33 7.73 13.26
C PHE A 74 3.30 6.64 13.73
N PHE A 75 3.31 5.50 13.04
CA PHE A 75 4.27 4.42 13.31
C PHE A 75 5.71 4.84 12.95
N PHE A 76 5.91 5.49 11.80
CA PHE A 76 7.22 6.00 11.39
C PHE A 76 7.74 7.09 12.33
N LEU A 77 6.93 8.09 12.67
CA LEU A 77 7.34 9.21 13.52
C LEU A 77 7.86 8.76 14.89
N ASN A 78 7.26 7.71 15.46
CA ASN A 78 7.62 7.24 16.79
C ASN A 78 8.84 6.29 16.80
N ARG A 79 9.07 5.53 15.71
CA ARG A 79 9.97 4.36 15.75
C ARG A 79 11.07 4.36 14.69
N TRP A 80 10.97 5.17 13.64
CA TRP A 80 11.94 5.17 12.55
C TRP A 80 13.16 6.01 12.92
N LYS A 81 14.22 5.33 13.36
CA LYS A 81 15.46 5.97 13.78
C LYS A 81 16.59 5.67 12.80
N LYS A 82 17.47 6.66 12.60
CA LYS A 82 18.72 6.45 11.89
C LYS A 82 19.64 5.64 12.81
N THR A 83 20.20 4.55 12.31
CA THR A 83 21.19 3.79 13.09
C THR A 83 22.52 4.56 13.15
N GLU A 84 23.31 4.29 14.18
CA GLU A 84 24.67 4.79 14.34
C GLU A 84 25.63 4.19 13.30
N GLN A 85 25.29 3.03 12.72
CA GLN A 85 26.04 2.45 11.61
C GLN A 85 25.74 3.18 10.28
N PRO A 86 26.73 3.39 9.40
CA PRO A 86 26.53 4.16 8.18
C PRO A 86 25.58 3.44 7.19
N GLY A 87 24.50 4.12 6.81
CA GLY A 87 23.78 3.83 5.56
C GLY A 87 22.42 3.12 5.66
N GLY A 88 21.78 3.09 6.83
CA GLY A 88 20.43 2.54 6.94
C GLY A 88 19.58 3.09 8.08
N TRP A 89 18.35 2.61 8.11
CA TRP A 89 17.31 2.99 9.05
C TRP A 89 16.88 1.77 9.86
N HIS A 90 16.48 1.99 11.11
CA HIS A 90 16.07 0.94 12.02
C HIS A 90 14.76 1.33 12.69
N PHE A 91 13.85 0.36 12.81
CA PHE A 91 12.66 0.52 13.65
C PHE A 91 12.97 0.10 15.08
N GLU A 92 12.89 1.05 16.01
CA GLU A 92 13.06 0.79 17.43
C GLU A 92 11.79 0.21 18.06
N GLY A 93 11.88 -1.06 18.45
CA GLY A 93 10.77 -1.80 19.03
C GLY A 93 9.60 -2.02 18.05
N GLY A 94 8.64 -2.85 18.48
CA GLY A 94 7.47 -3.18 17.68
C GLY A 94 7.62 -4.48 16.86
N SER A 95 6.56 -4.82 16.12
CA SER A 95 6.50 -6.07 15.36
C SER A 95 7.27 -5.96 14.04
N VAL A 96 8.15 -6.93 13.76
CA VAL A 96 8.85 -7.07 12.44
C VAL A 96 7.84 -7.00 11.30
N PHE A 97 6.71 -7.69 11.46
CA PHE A 97 5.67 -7.73 10.46
C PHE A 97 5.14 -6.32 10.16
N LEU A 98 4.85 -5.53 11.19
CA LEU A 98 4.34 -4.17 11.04
C LEU A 98 5.35 -3.21 10.40
N SER A 99 6.64 -3.36 10.74
CA SER A 99 7.72 -2.61 10.06
C SER A 99 7.76 -2.91 8.56
N LEU A 100 7.76 -4.19 8.19
CA LEU A 100 7.73 -4.61 6.78
C LEU A 100 6.45 -4.15 6.08
N PHE A 101 5.32 -4.26 6.78
CA PHE A 101 4.01 -3.87 6.28
C PHE A 101 3.96 -2.37 5.99
N ALA A 102 4.41 -1.52 6.92
CA ALA A 102 4.45 -0.08 6.74
C ALA A 102 5.37 0.33 5.59
N VAL A 103 6.61 -0.16 5.57
CA VAL A 103 7.61 0.22 4.55
C VAL A 103 7.16 -0.20 3.16
N SER A 104 6.74 -1.46 2.98
CA SER A 104 6.29 -1.96 1.67
C SER A 104 5.10 -1.15 1.11
N ASN A 105 4.13 -0.80 1.96
CA ASN A 105 2.97 -0.02 1.56
C ASN A 105 3.32 1.42 1.17
N VAL A 106 4.24 2.05 1.90
CA VAL A 106 4.79 3.37 1.56
C VAL A 106 5.53 3.32 0.23
N LEU A 107 6.38 2.31 0.00
CA LEU A 107 7.12 2.20 -1.28
C LEU A 107 6.17 2.02 -2.46
N LEU A 108 5.14 1.17 -2.34
CA LEU A 108 4.11 1.03 -3.37
C LEU A 108 3.36 2.35 -3.60
N SER A 109 2.98 3.05 -2.53
CA SER A 109 2.30 4.35 -2.63
C SER A 109 3.15 5.42 -3.30
N LEU A 110 4.45 5.48 -2.98
CA LEU A 110 5.38 6.41 -3.62
C LEU A 110 5.54 6.14 -5.11
N VAL A 111 5.67 4.87 -5.51
CA VAL A 111 5.73 4.49 -6.92
C VAL A 111 4.43 4.84 -7.65
N PHE A 112 3.28 4.59 -7.02
CA PHE A 112 1.98 4.91 -7.63
C PHE A 112 1.82 6.41 -7.86
N LEU A 113 2.20 7.22 -6.87
CA LEU A 113 2.19 8.68 -7.00
C LEU A 113 3.19 9.15 -8.07
N LEU A 114 4.41 8.59 -8.10
CA LEU A 114 5.41 8.91 -9.10
C LEU A 114 4.89 8.63 -10.52
N PHE A 115 4.27 7.47 -10.74
CA PHE A 115 3.66 7.14 -12.01
C PHE A 115 2.53 8.09 -12.37
N GLY A 116 1.68 8.47 -11.41
CA GLY A 116 0.61 9.43 -11.64
C GLY A 116 1.16 10.79 -12.12
N VAL A 117 2.21 11.27 -11.45
CA VAL A 117 2.92 12.49 -11.83
C VAL A 117 3.54 12.34 -13.22
N MET A 118 4.27 11.25 -13.49
CA MET A 118 4.91 11.02 -14.79
C MET A 118 3.90 10.95 -15.94
N VAL A 119 2.77 10.28 -15.74
CA VAL A 119 1.71 10.19 -16.76
C VAL A 119 1.17 11.58 -17.08
N TRP A 120 0.90 12.39 -16.05
CA TRP A 120 0.42 13.75 -16.21
C TRP A 120 1.41 14.65 -16.96
N TYR A 121 2.69 14.59 -16.61
CA TYR A 121 3.73 15.40 -17.24
C TYR A 121 4.08 14.95 -18.67
N GLN A 122 4.11 13.63 -18.92
CA GLN A 122 4.60 13.09 -20.19
C GLN A 122 3.51 13.07 -21.28
N PHE A 123 2.23 12.95 -20.92
CA PHE A 123 1.14 12.79 -21.87
C PHE A 123 -0.03 13.80 -21.68
N PRO A 124 0.22 15.11 -21.56
CA PRO A 124 -0.80 16.09 -21.14
C PRO A 124 -2.05 16.15 -22.05
N ASN A 125 -1.92 15.91 -23.36
CA ASN A 125 -3.02 15.96 -24.34
C ASN A 125 -3.28 14.63 -25.06
N GLY A 126 -2.91 13.50 -24.43
CA GLY A 126 -2.92 12.18 -25.07
C GLY A 126 -3.62 11.09 -24.26
N ILE A 127 -2.98 9.93 -24.16
CA ILE A 127 -3.50 8.72 -23.51
C ILE A 127 -3.59 8.79 -21.97
N THR A 128 -3.36 9.96 -21.37
CA THR A 128 -3.37 10.14 -19.90
C THR A 128 -4.65 9.67 -19.26
N ALA A 129 -5.81 10.00 -19.83
CA ALA A 129 -7.10 9.56 -19.27
C ALA A 129 -7.21 8.03 -19.23
N TYR A 130 -6.71 7.33 -20.26
CA TYR A 130 -6.72 5.87 -20.34
C TYR A 130 -5.77 5.24 -19.32
N ILE A 131 -4.54 5.76 -19.20
CA ILE A 131 -3.57 5.24 -18.22
C ILE A 131 -4.04 5.54 -16.79
N ALA A 132 -4.53 6.74 -16.53
CA ALA A 132 -5.05 7.13 -15.21
C ALA A 132 -6.26 6.25 -14.82
N ALA A 133 -7.15 5.94 -15.77
CA ALA A 133 -8.26 5.02 -15.53
C ALA A 133 -7.75 3.60 -15.19
N ALA A 134 -6.76 3.08 -15.91
CA ALA A 134 -6.16 1.77 -15.60
C ALA A 134 -5.46 1.76 -14.23
N MET A 135 -4.75 2.83 -13.88
CA MET A 135 -4.15 3.01 -12.56
C MET A 135 -5.20 3.01 -11.44
N LEU A 136 -6.27 3.79 -11.60
CA LEU A 136 -7.38 3.83 -10.63
C LEU A 136 -8.14 2.50 -10.59
N ASN A 137 -8.27 1.78 -11.70
CA ASN A 137 -8.89 0.47 -11.73
C ASN A 137 -8.14 -0.51 -10.82
N ILE A 138 -6.82 -0.58 -10.94
CA ILE A 138 -6.00 -1.47 -10.11
C ILE A 138 -5.99 -1.01 -8.65
N TYR A 139 -5.95 0.30 -8.41
CA TYR A 139 -5.90 0.85 -7.07
C TYR A 139 -7.22 0.67 -6.31
N VAL A 140 -8.35 0.97 -6.95
CA VAL A 140 -9.67 1.03 -6.31
C VAL A 140 -10.47 -0.26 -6.50
N LEU A 141 -10.48 -0.81 -7.72
CA LEU A 141 -11.40 -1.89 -8.09
C LEU A 141 -10.76 -3.27 -7.99
N LYS A 142 -9.45 -3.38 -8.25
CA LYS A 142 -8.68 -4.63 -8.17
C LYS A 142 -7.54 -4.55 -7.13
N PRO A 143 -7.82 -4.22 -5.85
CA PRO A 143 -6.78 -4.05 -4.83
C PRO A 143 -5.99 -5.34 -4.54
N GLY A 144 -6.44 -6.50 -5.02
CA GLY A 144 -5.70 -7.75 -4.95
C GLY A 144 -4.28 -7.66 -5.52
N TYR A 145 -4.09 -6.94 -6.64
CA TYR A 145 -2.74 -6.71 -7.19
C TYR A 145 -1.82 -5.99 -6.20
N TRP A 146 -2.38 -4.99 -5.49
CA TRP A 146 -1.65 -4.25 -4.47
C TRP A 146 -1.22 -5.16 -3.31
N PHE A 147 -2.15 -5.95 -2.79
CA PHE A 147 -1.90 -6.82 -1.65
C PHE A 147 -0.88 -7.92 -1.98
N ILE A 148 -0.95 -8.49 -3.19
CA ILE A 148 0.03 -9.47 -3.67
C ILE A 148 1.40 -8.81 -3.80
N ALA A 149 1.50 -7.64 -4.44
CA ALA A 149 2.76 -6.92 -4.58
C ALA A 149 3.36 -6.59 -3.20
N GLN A 150 2.54 -6.13 -2.25
CA GLN A 150 2.97 -5.83 -0.90
C GLN A 150 3.48 -7.09 -0.18
N ALA A 151 2.76 -8.21 -0.26
CA ALA A 151 3.19 -9.48 0.33
C ALA A 151 4.53 -9.97 -0.24
N VAL A 152 4.74 -9.83 -1.55
CA VAL A 152 6.02 -10.18 -2.20
C VAL A 152 7.13 -9.26 -1.72
N LEU A 153 6.91 -7.94 -1.69
CA LEU A 153 7.88 -6.97 -1.18
C LEU A 153 8.27 -7.26 0.29
N MET A 154 7.29 -7.52 1.15
CA MET A 154 7.54 -7.91 2.54
C MET A 154 8.37 -9.18 2.64
N SER A 155 8.03 -10.20 1.84
CA SER A 155 8.74 -11.48 1.81
C SER A 155 10.19 -11.32 1.35
N VAL A 156 10.41 -10.58 0.26
CA VAL A 156 11.77 -10.29 -0.26
C VAL A 156 12.59 -9.53 0.77
N PHE A 157 12.01 -8.52 1.43
CA PHE A 157 12.71 -7.76 2.45
C PHE A 157 13.07 -8.61 3.67
N TYR A 158 12.14 -9.44 4.13
CA TYR A 158 12.37 -10.36 5.23
C TYR A 158 13.47 -11.37 4.89
N LEU A 159 13.37 -12.07 3.76
CA LEU A 159 14.32 -13.09 3.33
C LEU A 159 15.72 -12.50 3.11
N HIS A 160 15.80 -11.37 2.41
CA HIS A 160 17.07 -10.70 2.17
C HIS A 160 17.75 -10.31 3.50
N ARG A 161 17.00 -9.75 4.47
CA ARG A 161 17.61 -9.27 5.70
C ARG A 161 17.90 -10.39 6.69
N SER A 162 16.94 -11.30 6.91
CA SER A 162 17.04 -12.37 7.90
C SER A 162 17.86 -13.56 7.41
N VAL A 163 17.62 -14.02 6.19
CA VAL A 163 18.19 -15.28 5.68
C VAL A 163 19.53 -15.03 4.98
N ILE A 164 19.59 -14.04 4.09
CA ILE A 164 20.81 -13.76 3.30
C ILE A 164 21.82 -12.97 4.13
N MET A 165 21.41 -11.81 4.67
CA MET A 165 22.32 -10.90 5.37
C MET A 165 22.51 -11.23 6.86
N LYS A 166 21.73 -12.18 7.42
CA LYS A 166 21.75 -12.56 8.85
C LYS A 166 21.70 -11.35 9.81
N GLN A 167 20.92 -10.34 9.43
CA GLN A 167 20.76 -9.09 10.19
C GLN A 167 19.32 -8.96 10.69
N SER A 168 19.11 -8.04 11.64
CA SER A 168 17.76 -7.77 12.18
C SER A 168 16.80 -7.34 11.06
N PRO A 169 15.61 -7.98 10.93
CA PRO A 169 14.58 -7.61 9.97
C PRO A 169 14.03 -6.19 10.13
N HIS A 170 14.29 -5.54 11.27
CA HIS A 170 13.94 -4.15 11.52
C HIS A 170 14.88 -3.15 10.84
N TYR A 171 15.99 -3.62 10.25
CA TYR A 171 16.97 -2.79 9.57
C TYR A 171 16.72 -2.70 8.06
N PHE A 172 16.63 -1.47 7.55
CA PHE A 172 16.39 -1.15 6.14
C PHE A 172 17.52 -0.28 5.62
N SER A 173 18.37 -0.84 4.76
CA SER A 173 19.45 -0.08 4.11
C SER A 173 18.92 0.69 2.90
N SER A 174 19.57 1.80 2.53
CA SER A 174 19.17 2.60 1.36
C SER A 174 19.17 1.77 0.06
N LYS A 175 20.12 0.84 -0.10
CA LYS A 175 20.15 -0.09 -1.24
C LYS A 175 18.91 -1.00 -1.28
N GLN A 176 18.47 -1.50 -0.13
CA GLN A 176 17.28 -2.35 -0.04
C GLN A 176 16.01 -1.55 -0.35
N LEU A 177 15.92 -0.31 0.14
CA LEU A 177 14.79 0.58 -0.16
C LEU A 177 14.74 0.94 -1.65
N ASN A 178 15.88 1.28 -2.27
CA ASN A 178 15.98 1.54 -3.70
C ASN A 178 15.59 0.31 -4.54
N ALA A 179 16.08 -0.88 -4.17
CA ALA A 179 15.67 -2.13 -4.83
C ALA A 179 14.16 -2.40 -4.66
N GLY A 180 13.61 -2.10 -3.49
CA GLY A 180 12.17 -2.17 -3.23
C GLY A 180 11.35 -1.21 -4.09
N LEU A 181 11.81 0.02 -4.29
CA LEU A 181 11.18 0.97 -5.21
C LEU A 181 11.17 0.44 -6.65
N MET A 182 12.30 -0.12 -7.10
CA MET A 182 12.38 -0.73 -8.44
C MET A 182 11.43 -1.92 -8.58
N LEU A 183 11.38 -2.80 -7.57
CA LEU A 183 10.47 -3.95 -7.58
C LEU A 183 9.00 -3.52 -7.56
N ALA A 184 8.66 -2.51 -6.75
CA ALA A 184 7.33 -1.90 -6.74
C ALA A 184 6.95 -1.31 -8.10
N ALA A 185 7.88 -0.61 -8.76
CA ALA A 185 7.71 -0.06 -10.10
C ALA A 185 7.48 -1.15 -11.16
N LEU A 186 8.20 -2.28 -11.06
CA LEU A 186 7.99 -3.44 -11.94
C LEU A 186 6.59 -4.04 -11.74
N PHE A 187 6.17 -4.27 -10.49
CA PHE A 187 4.84 -4.80 -10.20
C PHE A 187 3.71 -3.90 -10.69
N GLN A 188 3.82 -2.60 -10.45
CA GLN A 188 2.80 -1.65 -10.89
C GLN A 188 2.77 -1.52 -12.41
N THR A 189 3.93 -1.45 -13.08
CA THR A 189 4.00 -1.45 -14.55
C THR A 189 3.33 -2.70 -15.11
N ALA A 190 3.69 -3.88 -14.61
CA ALA A 190 3.11 -5.14 -15.07
C ALA A 190 1.58 -5.16 -14.88
N SER A 191 1.10 -4.73 -13.71
CA SER A 191 -0.34 -4.69 -13.41
C SER A 191 -1.08 -3.71 -14.33
N ILE A 192 -0.54 -2.50 -14.54
CA ILE A 192 -1.12 -1.47 -15.42
C ILE A 192 -1.17 -1.95 -16.86
N VAL A 193 -0.08 -2.55 -17.36
CA VAL A 193 -0.03 -3.09 -18.73
C VAL A 193 -1.06 -4.21 -18.92
N LEU A 194 -1.14 -5.16 -17.97
CA LEU A 194 -2.15 -6.22 -18.03
C LEU A 194 -3.57 -5.65 -18.07
N ASN A 195 -3.87 -4.64 -17.24
CA ASN A 195 -5.17 -3.99 -17.23
C ASN A 195 -5.48 -3.26 -18.55
N LEU A 196 -4.49 -2.58 -19.14
CA LEU A 196 -4.65 -1.92 -20.43
C LEU A 196 -4.87 -2.92 -21.58
N LEU A 197 -4.29 -4.12 -21.50
CA LEU A 197 -4.52 -5.19 -22.47
C LEU A 197 -5.93 -5.79 -22.34
N GLU A 198 -6.44 -5.94 -21.12
CA GLU A 198 -7.82 -6.41 -20.87
C GLU A 198 -8.87 -5.45 -21.44
N VAL A 199 -8.62 -4.13 -21.45
CA VAL A 199 -9.57 -3.14 -21.99
C VAL A 199 -9.64 -3.15 -23.53
N ARG A 200 -8.67 -3.77 -24.22
CA ARG A 200 -8.62 -3.82 -25.69
C ARG A 200 -9.36 -5.02 -26.31
N TYR A 201 -9.88 -5.95 -25.51
CA TYR A 201 -10.63 -7.12 -25.95
C TYR A 201 -11.97 -7.22 -25.22
#